data_AF-A0A7V9KS31-F1
#
_entry.id   AF-A0A7V9KS31-F1
#
_cell.length_a   1.000
_cell.length_b   1.000
_cell.length_c   1.000
_cell.angle_alpha   90.00
_cell.angle_beta   90.00
_cell.angle_gamma   90.00
#
_symmetry.space_group_name_H-M   'P 1'
#
loop_
_entity.id
_entity.type
_entity.pdbx_description
1 polymer ?
#
loop_
_entity_poly.entity_id
_entity_poly.type
_entity_poly.pdbx_seq_one_letter_code
_entity_poly.pdbx_strand_id
1 'polypeptide(L)'
;MPVALDIVILAVVVTAVSALARKYALSAPLVLVSVGFVASYVPFVPTPDLTPEIVLVGFLPPLLYAAAIRTSLIDIHRNKRPILLLSVGLVVFTTAGVGLLVWWLLPVSLAAALALGAVVSPPDAVAATAIARRGGMPRRVVTILEGESLVNDATALVSLRTAIAATAGTVSAWGIAWDFARSAVGGIFVGVVVAVVVGQIRRRWIDDHLTDVAVSLLTPWVAYLPAEEIHASGVLAVVVAGLLLGHQSPVIQSASSRVFERTNWATISFLLENSIFLLIGGQVRTIAEDLGASTLPAGRIVAAAALTLLAVIVLRIAWVFQITYLPRLFPAIARQDPSPPWQVPLVVGWAGMRGVVTLAAVFLLPESTPFREVFVAIAFVVTAGTLLLQGLSLPWLVRRLGIDGPDPAEDHLQEASVYQRAARAGINELEEALTGDEPDEVVQRLRQRTIERSNAVWERLGSQRETPSVMYARLRERMLQAEREEVLRVRRLGLVDQQVLRNVLDALDVEETVLDQAVESSSSERKTELRAPQHHDGCEHLQAHETVPQPRTPEGCEECLRDGTEWVHLRLCMDCGHVGCCDSSPQMHSDAHWRDARHPVVRSFETGEAWRWCYEDQLLG
;
A
#
# COMPACT_ATOMS: atom_id res chain seq x y z
N MET A 1 -22.89 -12.70 26.75
CA MET A 1 -22.71 -11.40 27.42
C MET A 1 -21.23 -11.04 27.61
N PRO A 2 -20.36 -11.84 28.27
CA PRO A 2 -18.97 -11.44 28.53
C PRO A 2 -18.16 -11.24 27.23
N VAL A 3 -18.18 -12.21 26.31
CA VAL A 3 -17.46 -12.10 25.02
C VAL A 3 -17.87 -10.86 24.20
N ALA A 4 -19.17 -10.52 24.18
CA ALA A 4 -19.64 -9.35 23.46
C ALA A 4 -19.13 -8.04 24.10
N LEU A 5 -19.07 -8.00 25.44
CA LEU A 5 -18.50 -6.88 26.17
C LEU A 5 -17.00 -6.75 25.90
N ASP A 6 -16.26 -7.87 25.90
CA ASP A 6 -14.82 -7.89 25.63
C ASP A 6 -14.49 -7.37 24.23
N ILE A 7 -15.26 -7.78 23.21
CA ILE A 7 -15.11 -7.29 21.83
C ILE A 7 -15.38 -5.78 21.74
N VAL A 8 -16.43 -5.28 22.41
CA VAL A 8 -16.75 -3.85 22.42
C VAL A 8 -15.66 -3.05 23.12
N ILE A 9 -15.19 -3.50 24.29
CA ILE A 9 -14.08 -2.86 25.02
C ILE A 9 -12.84 -2.84 24.15
N LEU A 10 -12.48 -3.95 23.52
CA LEU A 10 -11.35 -4.05 22.60
C LEU A 10 -11.45 -3.00 21.49
N ALA A 11 -12.59 -2.93 20.80
CA ALA A 11 -12.82 -1.97 19.71
C ALA A 11 -12.75 -0.51 20.19
N VAL A 12 -13.32 -0.20 21.35
CA VAL A 12 -13.27 1.15 21.95
C VAL A 12 -11.84 1.54 22.30
N VAL A 13 -11.10 0.67 22.99
CA VAL A 13 -9.71 0.95 23.38
C VAL A 13 -8.83 1.11 22.14
N VAL A 14 -8.94 0.21 21.17
CA VAL A 14 -8.20 0.28 19.90
C VAL A 14 -8.46 1.61 19.18
N THR A 15 -9.73 2.01 19.08
CA THR A 15 -10.12 3.24 18.38
C THR A 15 -9.62 4.47 19.13
N ALA A 16 -9.83 4.54 20.44
CA ALA A 16 -9.42 5.67 21.28
C ALA A 16 -7.90 5.85 21.32
N VAL A 17 -7.15 4.76 21.56
CA VAL A 17 -5.68 4.80 21.62
C VAL A 17 -5.09 5.14 20.26
N SER A 18 -5.62 4.59 19.17
CA SER A 18 -5.15 4.93 17.82
C SER A 18 -5.43 6.38 17.44
N ALA A 19 -6.59 6.92 17.81
CA ALA A 19 -6.91 8.33 17.60
C ALA A 19 -5.95 9.24 18.39
N LEU A 20 -5.64 8.87 19.64
CA LEU A 20 -4.68 9.58 20.48
C LEU A 20 -3.25 9.51 19.92
N ALA A 21 -2.83 8.33 19.45
CA ALA A 21 -1.53 8.14 18.82
C ALA A 21 -1.36 9.02 17.58
N ARG A 22 -2.39 9.11 16.72
CA ARG A 22 -2.39 10.02 15.56
C ARG A 22 -2.25 11.48 15.99
N LYS A 23 -2.97 11.91 17.03
CA LYS A 23 -2.89 13.29 17.55
C LYS A 23 -1.48 13.69 17.98
N TYR A 24 -0.70 12.76 18.53
CA TYR A 24 0.68 13.01 18.97
C TYR A 24 1.76 12.54 17.97
N ALA A 25 1.37 12.20 16.74
CA ALA A 25 2.27 11.66 15.70
C ALA A 25 3.08 10.42 16.15
N LEU A 26 2.50 9.59 17.04
CA LEU A 26 3.08 8.34 17.51
C LEU A 26 2.62 7.15 16.65
N SER A 27 3.39 6.06 16.65
CA SER A 27 3.00 4.81 15.99
C SER A 27 1.93 4.09 16.83
N ALA A 28 0.70 3.99 16.31
CA ALA A 28 -0.41 3.33 17.00
C ALA A 28 -0.08 1.90 17.47
N PRO A 29 0.54 1.02 16.64
CA PRO A 29 1.00 -0.30 17.08
C PRO A 29 1.84 -0.28 18.36
N LEU A 30 2.81 0.63 18.46
CA LEU A 30 3.72 0.74 19.61
C LEU A 30 2.97 1.17 20.88
N VAL A 31 2.06 2.13 20.74
CA VAL A 31 1.25 2.61 21.86
C VAL A 31 0.29 1.51 22.33
N LEU A 32 -0.33 0.78 21.40
CA LEU A 32 -1.24 -0.32 21.72
C LEU A 32 -0.55 -1.49 22.42
N VAL A 33 0.63 -1.90 21.97
CA VAL A 33 1.43 -2.92 22.69
C VAL A 33 1.77 -2.44 24.09
N SER A 34 2.14 -1.17 24.25
CA SER A 34 2.46 -0.59 25.57
C SER A 34 1.24 -0.52 26.48
N VAL A 35 0.08 -0.13 25.94
CA VAL A 35 -1.19 -0.09 26.67
C VAL A 35 -1.62 -1.50 27.07
N GLY A 36 -1.52 -2.48 26.17
CA GLY A 36 -1.80 -3.88 26.47
C GLY A 36 -0.88 -4.43 27.56
N PHE A 37 0.41 -4.10 27.49
CA PHE A 37 1.39 -4.45 28.51
C PHE A 37 0.99 -3.90 29.88
N VAL A 38 0.70 -2.60 29.98
CA VAL A 38 0.27 -1.99 31.25
C VAL A 38 -1.04 -2.60 31.73
N ALA A 39 -2.01 -2.80 30.84
CA ALA A 39 -3.30 -3.39 31.15
C ALA A 39 -3.19 -4.83 31.68
N SER A 40 -2.20 -5.61 31.23
CA SER A 40 -2.00 -7.00 31.69
C SER A 40 -1.71 -7.11 33.20
N TYR A 41 -1.15 -6.06 33.82
CA TYR A 41 -0.88 -6.02 35.26
C TYR A 41 -2.07 -5.52 36.09
N VAL A 42 -3.15 -5.09 35.44
CA VAL A 42 -4.33 -4.54 36.10
C VAL A 42 -5.30 -5.67 36.47
N PRO A 43 -5.61 -5.90 37.76
CA PRO A 43 -6.29 -7.12 38.23
C PRO A 43 -7.74 -7.28 37.78
N PHE A 44 -8.38 -6.20 37.33
CA PHE A 44 -9.77 -6.21 36.86
C PHE A 44 -9.90 -6.32 35.33
N VAL A 45 -8.79 -6.35 34.60
CA VAL A 45 -8.79 -6.54 33.15
C VAL A 45 -8.64 -8.05 32.87
N PRO A 46 -9.62 -8.69 32.18
CA PRO A 46 -9.47 -10.08 31.77
C PRO A 46 -8.30 -10.21 30.80
N THR A 47 -7.48 -11.25 30.93
CA THR A 47 -6.46 -11.60 29.94
C THR A 47 -7.13 -12.34 28.79
N PRO A 48 -7.15 -11.78 27.57
CA PRO A 48 -7.75 -12.46 26.43
C PRO A 48 -6.85 -13.62 25.97
N ASP A 49 -7.39 -14.83 25.98
CA ASP A 49 -6.73 -16.02 25.44
C ASP A 49 -6.77 -15.99 23.90
N LEU A 50 -5.61 -15.80 23.27
CA LEU A 50 -5.49 -15.93 21.81
C LEU A 50 -5.33 -17.41 21.47
N THR A 51 -6.41 -18.05 21.02
CA THR A 51 -6.32 -19.41 20.47
C THR A 51 -5.81 -19.40 19.04
N PRO A 52 -5.15 -20.48 18.58
CA PRO A 52 -4.73 -20.62 17.18
C PRO A 52 -5.88 -20.42 16.19
N GLU A 53 -7.10 -20.89 16.51
CA GLU A 53 -8.23 -20.76 15.59
C GLU A 53 -8.63 -19.29 15.39
N ILE A 54 -8.65 -18.50 16.48
CA ILE A 54 -8.97 -17.07 16.41
C ILE A 54 -8.01 -16.37 15.46
N VAL A 55 -6.71 -16.67 15.54
CA VAL A 55 -5.73 -15.97 14.71
C VAL A 55 -5.71 -16.49 13.27
N LEU A 56 -5.70 -17.81 13.06
CA LEU A 56 -5.60 -18.41 11.73
C LEU A 56 -6.87 -18.33 10.90
N VAL A 57 -8.04 -18.36 11.54
CA VAL A 57 -9.33 -18.31 10.84
C VAL A 57 -9.97 -16.94 10.97
N GLY A 58 -9.86 -16.29 12.14
CA GLY A 58 -10.47 -14.98 12.38
C GLY A 58 -9.69 -13.82 11.77
N PHE A 59 -8.38 -13.72 12.06
CA PHE A 59 -7.57 -12.56 11.68
C PHE A 59 -6.83 -12.72 10.35
N LEU A 60 -6.20 -13.88 10.11
CA LEU A 60 -5.27 -14.06 9.00
C LEU A 60 -5.95 -13.94 7.61
N PRO A 61 -7.07 -14.62 7.31
CA PRO A 61 -7.70 -14.54 5.98
C PRO A 61 -8.13 -13.12 5.60
N PRO A 62 -8.87 -12.35 6.42
CA PRO A 62 -9.27 -11.00 6.04
C PRO A 62 -8.08 -10.04 5.91
N LEU A 63 -7.04 -10.16 6.74
CA LEU A 63 -5.85 -9.33 6.63
C LEU A 63 -5.08 -9.59 5.33
N LEU A 64 -4.87 -10.86 4.98
CA LEU A 64 -4.23 -11.27 3.74
C LEU A 64 -5.02 -10.81 2.52
N TYR A 65 -6.35 -10.98 2.54
CA TYR A 65 -7.20 -10.54 1.44
C TYR A 65 -7.18 -9.02 1.28
N ALA A 66 -7.28 -8.28 2.39
CA ALA A 66 -7.22 -6.82 2.37
C ALA A 66 -5.89 -6.30 1.83
N ALA A 67 -4.77 -6.97 2.13
CA ALA A 67 -3.48 -6.66 1.53
C ALA A 67 -3.44 -7.02 0.03
N ALA A 68 -3.90 -8.22 -0.32
CA ALA A 68 -3.86 -8.74 -1.68
C ALA A 68 -4.71 -7.91 -2.67
N ILE A 69 -5.93 -7.52 -2.29
CA ILE A 69 -6.85 -6.80 -3.19
C ILE A 69 -6.34 -5.40 -3.57
N ARG A 70 -5.48 -4.80 -2.73
CA ARG A 70 -4.85 -3.49 -2.98
C ARG A 70 -3.51 -3.61 -3.70
N THR A 71 -2.96 -4.82 -3.85
CA THR A 71 -1.63 -5.03 -4.43
C THR A 71 -1.72 -5.12 -5.96
N SER A 72 -0.82 -4.41 -6.64
CA SER A 72 -0.73 -4.41 -8.10
C SER A 72 -0.10 -5.71 -8.62
N LEU A 73 -0.89 -6.50 -9.35
CA LEU A 73 -0.41 -7.73 -9.99
C LEU A 73 0.70 -7.45 -11.03
N ILE A 74 0.62 -6.30 -11.71
CA ILE A 74 1.61 -5.86 -12.70
C ILE A 74 2.96 -5.58 -12.02
N ASP A 75 2.93 -4.89 -10.88
CA ASP A 75 4.16 -4.55 -10.14
C ASP A 75 4.80 -5.77 -9.47
N ILE A 76 3.98 -6.72 -8.99
CA ILE A 76 4.46 -8.05 -8.56
C ILE A 76 5.15 -8.75 -9.72
N HIS A 77 4.55 -8.79 -10.91
CA HIS A 77 5.14 -9.47 -12.05
C HIS A 77 6.50 -8.86 -12.44
N ARG A 78 6.59 -7.52 -12.45
CA ARG A 78 7.83 -6.78 -12.71
C ARG A 78 8.92 -7.06 -11.68
N ASN A 79 8.55 -7.36 -10.43
CA ASN A 79 9.46 -7.64 -9.32
C ASN A 79 9.41 -9.10 -8.82
N LYS A 80 8.96 -10.05 -9.66
CA LYS A 80 8.69 -11.44 -9.24
C LYS A 80 9.89 -12.13 -8.60
N ARG A 81 11.10 -11.85 -9.11
CA ARG A 81 12.33 -12.48 -8.64
C ARG A 81 12.70 -12.05 -7.22
N PRO A 82 12.90 -10.76 -6.91
CA PRO A 82 13.19 -10.34 -5.53
C PRO A 82 12.06 -10.75 -4.58
N ILE A 83 10.79 -10.66 -4.99
CA ILE A 83 9.66 -11.11 -4.17
C ILE A 83 9.79 -12.61 -3.85
N LEU A 84 9.96 -13.49 -4.84
CA LEU A 84 10.09 -14.94 -4.58
C LEU A 84 11.32 -15.30 -3.72
N LEU A 85 12.46 -14.62 -3.93
CA LEU A 85 13.67 -14.85 -3.14
C LEU A 85 13.52 -14.38 -1.69
N LEU A 86 12.67 -13.40 -1.42
CA LEU A 86 12.35 -12.94 -0.07
C LEU A 86 11.21 -13.75 0.56
N SER A 87 10.12 -14.02 -0.16
CA SER A 87 8.99 -14.77 0.39
C SER A 87 9.29 -16.25 0.64
N VAL A 88 10.09 -16.89 -0.22
CA VAL A 88 10.41 -18.33 -0.10
C VAL A 88 11.84 -18.53 0.38
N GLY A 89 12.80 -17.93 -0.33
CA GLY A 89 14.22 -18.14 -0.07
C GLY A 89 14.66 -17.66 1.32
N LEU A 90 14.32 -16.43 1.70
CA LEU A 90 14.67 -15.87 3.01
C LEU A 90 13.98 -16.63 4.14
N VAL A 91 12.72 -17.06 3.96
CA VAL A 91 11.98 -17.83 4.96
C VAL A 91 12.70 -19.15 5.27
N VAL A 92 13.05 -19.91 4.24
CA VAL A 92 13.81 -21.18 4.40
C VAL A 92 15.19 -20.91 5.01
N PHE A 93 15.89 -19.89 4.55
CA PHE A 93 17.21 -19.52 5.07
C PHE A 93 17.18 -19.11 6.55
N THR A 94 16.20 -18.29 6.94
CA THR A 94 16.02 -17.84 8.32
C THR A 94 15.57 -19.00 9.21
N THR A 95 14.68 -19.87 8.71
CA THR A 95 14.25 -21.08 9.40
C THR A 95 15.44 -21.97 9.75
N ALA A 96 16.31 -22.25 8.78
CA ALA A 96 17.51 -23.05 9.00
C ALA A 96 18.50 -22.36 9.93
N GLY A 97 18.79 -21.07 9.71
CA GLY A 97 19.77 -20.33 10.52
C GLY A 97 19.35 -20.16 11.97
N VAL A 98 18.10 -19.79 12.22
CA VAL A 98 17.54 -19.68 13.58
C VAL A 98 17.39 -21.05 14.21
N GLY A 99 16.89 -22.05 13.47
CA GLY A 99 16.73 -23.40 13.99
C GLY A 99 18.04 -24.03 14.44
N LEU A 100 19.12 -23.86 13.67
CA LEU A 100 20.46 -24.31 14.07
C LEU A 100 20.96 -23.57 15.33
N LEU A 101 20.73 -22.26 15.42
CA LEU A 101 21.10 -21.47 16.60
C LEU A 101 20.34 -21.93 17.85
N VAL A 102 19.02 -22.09 17.76
CA VAL A 102 18.16 -22.51 18.87
C VAL A 102 18.50 -23.94 19.29
N TRP A 103 18.74 -24.85 18.35
CA TRP A 103 19.18 -26.22 18.62
C TRP A 103 20.51 -26.25 19.37
N TRP A 104 21.43 -25.34 19.04
CA TRP A 104 22.70 -25.21 19.75
C TRP A 104 22.52 -24.59 21.16
N LEU A 105 21.62 -23.63 21.31
CA LEU A 105 21.41 -22.90 22.56
C LEU A 105 20.52 -23.62 23.56
N LEU A 106 19.54 -24.42 23.14
CA LEU A 106 18.54 -25.05 23.99
C LEU A 106 18.58 -26.58 23.84
N PRO A 107 18.30 -27.34 24.92
CA PRO A 107 18.30 -28.80 24.88
C PRO A 107 17.01 -29.34 24.23
N VAL A 108 16.81 -29.04 22.94
CA VAL A 108 15.63 -29.41 22.15
C VAL A 108 16.03 -30.21 20.92
N SER A 109 15.07 -30.89 20.28
CA SER A 109 15.32 -31.56 19.00
C SER A 109 15.55 -30.53 17.88
N LEU A 110 16.34 -30.89 16.86
CA LEU A 110 16.54 -30.03 15.70
C LEU A 110 15.21 -29.68 15.02
N ALA A 111 14.27 -30.64 14.97
CA ALA A 111 12.95 -30.42 14.41
C ALA A 111 12.14 -29.37 15.18
N ALA A 112 12.14 -29.40 16.52
CA ALA A 112 11.51 -28.37 17.35
C ALA A 112 12.18 -27.00 17.16
N ALA A 113 13.52 -26.96 17.06
CA ALA A 113 14.24 -25.73 16.82
C ALA A 113 13.96 -25.14 15.42
N LEU A 114 13.91 -25.96 14.37
CA LEU A 114 13.48 -25.55 13.03
C LEU A 114 12.03 -25.07 13.02
N ALA A 115 11.15 -25.67 13.83
CA ALA A 115 9.78 -25.20 13.98
C ALA A 115 9.75 -23.76 14.54
N LEU A 116 10.52 -23.46 15.59
CA LEU A 116 10.67 -22.08 16.08
C LEU A 116 11.31 -21.15 15.02
N GLY A 117 12.29 -21.65 14.27
CA GLY A 117 12.88 -20.91 13.15
C GLY A 117 11.84 -20.51 12.10
N ALA A 118 10.94 -21.43 11.74
CA ALA A 118 9.84 -21.19 10.80
C ALA A 118 8.87 -20.15 11.34
N VAL A 119 8.51 -20.24 12.63
CA VAL A 119 7.64 -19.29 13.34
C VAL A 119 8.15 -17.86 13.27
N VAL A 120 9.44 -17.61 13.50
CA VAL A 120 10.02 -16.25 13.53
C VAL A 120 10.55 -15.74 12.19
N SER A 121 10.48 -16.58 11.15
CA SER A 121 11.02 -16.26 9.83
C SER A 121 10.22 -15.23 9.01
N PRO A 122 8.87 -15.24 8.96
CA PRO A 122 8.13 -14.34 8.08
C PRO A 122 8.10 -12.92 8.68
N PRO A 123 8.58 -11.90 7.96
CA PRO A 123 8.33 -10.52 8.34
C PRO A 123 6.87 -10.12 8.05
N ASP A 124 6.39 -9.14 8.80
CA ASP A 124 5.15 -8.42 8.54
C ASP A 124 5.45 -7.14 7.76
N ALA A 125 5.02 -7.13 6.50
CA ALA A 125 5.20 -5.95 5.67
C ALA A 125 4.16 -4.87 5.92
N VAL A 126 3.07 -5.11 6.65
CA VAL A 126 2.08 -4.06 6.92
C VAL A 126 2.71 -2.98 7.78
N ALA A 127 3.38 -3.38 8.87
CA ALA A 127 4.15 -2.45 9.69
C ALA A 127 5.28 -1.78 8.88
N ALA A 128 5.98 -2.55 8.05
CA ALA A 128 7.09 -2.06 7.22
C ALA A 128 6.64 -1.02 6.21
N THR A 129 5.53 -1.25 5.53
CA THR A 129 5.03 -0.43 4.43
C THR A 129 4.34 0.82 4.96
N ALA A 130 3.63 0.73 6.09
CA ALA A 130 3.10 1.90 6.78
C ALA A 130 4.20 2.90 7.18
N ILE A 131 5.35 2.40 7.63
CA ILE A 131 6.51 3.22 8.00
C ILE A 131 7.29 3.66 6.74
N ALA A 132 7.44 2.78 5.76
CA ALA A 132 8.15 3.06 4.50
C ALA A 132 7.47 4.16 3.67
N ARG A 133 6.13 4.14 3.58
CA ARG A 133 5.35 5.16 2.87
C ARG A 133 5.52 6.53 3.53
N ARG A 134 5.47 6.62 4.88
CA ARG A 134 5.72 7.87 5.61
C ARG A 134 7.17 8.32 5.56
N GLY A 135 8.11 7.37 5.49
CA GLY A 135 9.55 7.64 5.41
C GLY A 135 10.02 8.07 4.02
N GLY A 136 9.14 8.05 3.01
CA GLY A 136 9.48 8.41 1.64
C GLY A 136 10.37 7.39 0.96
N MET A 137 10.13 6.08 1.13
CA MET A 137 10.91 5.06 0.41
C MET A 137 10.50 4.96 -1.08
N PRO A 138 11.40 4.53 -1.98
CA PRO A 138 11.08 4.28 -3.39
C PRO A 138 9.91 3.31 -3.57
N ARG A 139 9.01 3.58 -4.53
CA ARG A 139 7.84 2.74 -4.86
C ARG A 139 8.21 1.27 -5.01
N ARG A 140 9.27 0.99 -5.76
CA ARG A 140 9.78 -0.37 -5.99
C ARG A 140 10.12 -1.10 -4.69
N VAL A 141 10.71 -0.41 -3.71
CA VAL A 141 11.04 -0.99 -2.39
C VAL A 141 9.75 -1.33 -1.64
N VAL A 142 8.78 -0.42 -1.62
CA VAL A 142 7.47 -0.64 -1.00
C VAL A 142 6.77 -1.84 -1.63
N THR A 143 6.72 -1.93 -2.97
CA THR A 143 6.15 -3.08 -3.69
C THR A 143 6.85 -4.40 -3.34
N ILE A 144 8.19 -4.41 -3.25
CA ILE A 144 8.94 -5.62 -2.90
C ILE A 144 8.60 -6.06 -1.47
N LEU A 145 8.50 -5.13 -0.53
CA LEU A 145 8.12 -5.43 0.85
C LEU A 145 6.67 -5.93 0.94
N GLU A 146 5.71 -5.27 0.29
CA GLU A 146 4.30 -5.72 0.21
C GLU A 146 4.20 -7.11 -0.40
N GLY A 147 4.90 -7.36 -1.51
CA GLY A 147 4.93 -8.65 -2.17
C GLY A 147 5.57 -9.74 -1.31
N GLU A 148 6.58 -9.41 -0.50
CA GLU A 148 7.22 -10.36 0.40
C GLU A 148 6.21 -10.96 1.39
N SER A 149 5.42 -10.11 2.06
CA SER A 149 4.46 -10.54 3.10
C SER A 149 3.25 -11.31 2.57
N LEU A 150 2.95 -11.20 1.28
CA LEU A 150 1.81 -11.93 0.72
C LEU A 150 2.07 -13.44 0.64
N VAL A 151 3.33 -13.87 0.51
CA VAL A 151 3.67 -15.28 0.24
C VAL A 151 4.51 -15.90 1.35
N ASN A 152 5.18 -15.09 2.17
CA ASN A 152 6.04 -15.60 3.24
C ASN A 152 5.29 -16.38 4.32
N ASP A 153 4.07 -15.98 4.67
CA ASP A 153 3.24 -16.61 5.70
C ASP A 153 2.90 -18.05 5.32
N ALA A 154 2.57 -18.27 4.04
CA ALA A 154 2.35 -19.61 3.50
C ALA A 154 3.62 -20.45 3.62
N THR A 155 4.77 -19.88 3.25
CA THR A 155 6.04 -20.58 3.31
C THR A 155 6.43 -20.93 4.75
N ALA A 156 6.20 -20.01 5.69
CA ALA A 156 6.48 -20.18 7.10
C ALA A 156 5.59 -21.26 7.73
N LEU A 157 4.27 -21.22 7.48
CA LEU A 157 3.33 -22.22 8.00
C LEU A 157 3.59 -23.62 7.44
N VAL A 158 3.93 -23.74 6.16
CA VAL A 158 4.31 -25.04 5.59
C VAL A 158 5.62 -25.53 6.22
N SER A 159 6.63 -24.67 6.33
CA SER A 159 7.90 -25.02 6.98
C SER A 159 7.71 -25.46 8.43
N LEU A 160 6.81 -24.80 9.17
CA LEU A 160 6.43 -25.14 10.53
C LEU A 160 5.74 -26.51 10.60
N ARG A 161 4.71 -26.75 9.78
CA ARG A 161 4.01 -28.05 9.75
C ARG A 161 4.97 -29.19 9.43
N THR A 162 5.88 -28.97 8.48
CA THR A 162 6.94 -29.93 8.16
C THR A 162 7.86 -30.18 9.35
N ALA A 163 8.31 -29.13 10.04
CA ALA A 163 9.19 -29.26 11.19
C ALA A 163 8.49 -30.02 12.34
N ILE A 164 7.20 -29.75 12.58
CA ILE A 164 6.38 -30.50 13.54
C ILE A 164 6.26 -31.98 13.10
N ALA A 165 5.94 -32.26 11.84
CA ALA A 165 5.87 -33.63 11.33
C ALA A 165 7.19 -34.39 11.50
N ALA A 166 8.33 -33.72 11.34
CA ALA A 166 9.66 -34.28 11.57
C ALA A 166 9.97 -34.59 13.04
N THR A 167 9.19 -34.09 14.00
CA THR A 167 9.31 -34.53 15.39
C THR A 167 8.69 -35.92 15.62
N ALA A 168 7.70 -36.31 14.81
CA ALA A 168 6.98 -37.59 14.92
C ALA A 168 7.65 -38.75 14.14
N GLY A 169 8.64 -38.48 13.29
CA GLY A 169 9.34 -39.50 12.51
C GLY A 169 10.36 -38.94 11.52
N THR A 170 11.01 -39.82 10.76
CA THR A 170 11.99 -39.42 9.74
C THR A 170 11.30 -38.88 8.50
N VAL A 171 11.49 -37.60 8.19
CA VAL A 171 10.97 -36.98 6.96
C VAL A 171 12.11 -36.82 5.96
N SER A 172 11.90 -37.23 4.71
CA SER A 172 12.90 -37.05 3.64
C SER A 172 12.81 -35.64 3.06
N ALA A 173 13.95 -35.04 2.70
CA ALA A 173 13.99 -33.70 2.10
C ALA A 173 13.16 -33.60 0.80
N TRP A 174 13.10 -34.69 0.03
CA TRP A 174 12.27 -34.77 -1.17
C TRP A 174 10.77 -34.78 -0.85
N GLY A 175 10.36 -35.51 0.20
CA GLY A 175 8.97 -35.50 0.67
C GLY A 175 8.52 -34.11 1.09
N ILE A 176 9.36 -33.39 1.83
CA ILE A 176 9.11 -31.99 2.21
C ILE A 176 8.89 -31.09 1.00
N ALA A 177 9.79 -31.17 0.01
CA ALA A 177 9.70 -30.36 -1.19
C ALA A 177 8.43 -30.67 -2.00
N TRP A 178 8.04 -31.95 -2.04
CA TRP A 178 6.83 -32.40 -2.70
C TRP A 178 5.55 -31.95 -1.99
N ASP A 179 5.50 -32.09 -0.66
CA ASP A 179 4.35 -31.64 0.16
C ASP A 179 4.18 -30.12 0.07
N PHE A 180 5.29 -29.38 0.08
CA PHE A 180 5.30 -27.94 -0.16
C PHE A 180 4.74 -27.60 -1.54
N ALA A 181 5.26 -28.24 -2.59
CA ALA A 181 4.82 -27.98 -3.96
C ALA A 181 3.34 -28.30 -4.15
N ARG A 182 2.87 -29.44 -3.62
CA ARG A 182 1.47 -29.84 -3.67
C ARG A 182 0.58 -28.85 -2.92
N SER A 183 0.97 -28.44 -1.71
CA SER A 183 0.20 -27.49 -0.90
C SER A 183 0.12 -26.12 -1.57
N ALA A 184 1.23 -25.65 -2.14
CA ALA A 184 1.29 -24.37 -2.85
C ALA A 184 0.48 -24.36 -4.14
N VAL A 185 0.65 -25.39 -4.99
CA VAL A 185 -0.12 -25.53 -6.24
C VAL A 185 -1.61 -25.69 -5.96
N GLY A 186 -1.97 -26.48 -4.94
CA GLY A 186 -3.36 -26.62 -4.50
C GLY A 186 -3.96 -25.29 -4.04
N GLY A 187 -3.21 -24.50 -3.27
CA GLY A 187 -3.66 -23.18 -2.80
C GLY A 187 -3.86 -22.21 -3.96
N ILE A 188 -2.91 -22.15 -4.89
CA ILE A 188 -3.03 -21.34 -6.12
C ILE A 188 -4.25 -21.77 -6.93
N PHE A 189 -4.46 -23.07 -7.12
CA PHE A 189 -5.60 -23.60 -7.86
C PHE A 189 -6.93 -23.18 -7.22
N VAL A 190 -7.10 -23.38 -5.91
CA VAL A 190 -8.31 -22.98 -5.18
C VAL A 190 -8.52 -21.46 -5.29
N GLY A 191 -7.46 -20.66 -5.11
CA GLY A 191 -7.52 -19.21 -5.25
C GLY A 191 -7.97 -18.74 -6.64
N VAL A 192 -7.46 -19.37 -7.71
CA VAL A 192 -7.90 -19.11 -9.09
C VAL A 192 -9.37 -19.47 -9.27
N VAL A 193 -9.80 -20.64 -8.79
CA VAL A 193 -11.20 -21.07 -8.88
C VAL A 193 -12.13 -20.09 -8.17
N VAL A 194 -11.78 -19.68 -6.94
CA VAL A 194 -12.57 -18.70 -6.18
C VAL A 194 -12.60 -17.36 -6.90
N ALA A 195 -11.48 -16.86 -7.41
CA ALA A 195 -11.45 -15.61 -8.17
C ALA A 195 -12.37 -15.65 -9.40
N VAL A 196 -12.35 -16.75 -10.15
CA VAL A 196 -13.21 -16.93 -11.33
C VAL A 196 -14.68 -16.98 -10.93
N VAL A 197 -15.04 -17.77 -9.90
CA VAL A 197 -16.43 -17.92 -9.45
C VAL A 197 -16.96 -16.59 -8.90
N VAL A 198 -16.23 -15.96 -7.99
CA VAL A 198 -16.62 -14.66 -7.40
C VAL A 198 -16.67 -13.58 -8.45
N GLY A 199 -15.67 -13.51 -9.34
CA GLY A 199 -15.64 -12.53 -10.44
C GLY A 199 -16.82 -12.70 -11.39
N GLN A 200 -17.23 -13.94 -11.66
CA GLN A 200 -18.39 -14.25 -12.48
C GLN A 200 -19.71 -13.88 -11.78
N ILE A 201 -19.81 -14.12 -10.48
CA ILE A 201 -20.97 -13.72 -9.67
C ILE A 201 -21.11 -12.20 -9.70
N ARG A 202 -20.03 -11.47 -9.42
CA ARG A 202 -19.99 -10.00 -9.47
C ARG A 202 -20.45 -9.47 -10.83
N ARG A 203 -19.86 -10.01 -11.91
CA ARG A 203 -20.16 -9.56 -13.27
C ARG A 203 -21.59 -9.83 -13.74
N ARG A 204 -22.24 -10.89 -13.26
CA ARG A 204 -23.54 -11.36 -13.80
C ARG A 204 -24.74 -11.11 -12.90
N TRP A 205 -24.55 -10.98 -11.59
CA TRP A 205 -25.66 -11.03 -10.63
C TRP A 205 -25.64 -9.88 -9.62
N ILE A 206 -24.61 -9.03 -9.61
CA ILE A 206 -24.44 -7.98 -8.59
C ILE A 206 -24.37 -6.62 -9.28
N ASP A 207 -25.43 -5.84 -9.10
CA ASP A 207 -25.51 -4.46 -9.60
C ASP A 207 -25.40 -3.41 -8.47
N ASP A 208 -25.66 -3.80 -7.22
CA ASP A 208 -25.63 -2.92 -6.06
C ASP A 208 -24.33 -3.05 -5.24
N HIS A 209 -23.95 -1.96 -4.57
CA HIS A 209 -22.69 -1.86 -3.83
C HIS A 209 -22.69 -2.62 -2.49
N LEU A 210 -23.86 -2.81 -1.87
CA LEU A 210 -23.97 -3.50 -0.57
C LEU A 210 -23.70 -5.00 -0.74
N THR A 211 -24.33 -5.61 -1.74
CA THR A 211 -24.13 -7.04 -2.07
C THR A 211 -22.70 -7.31 -2.53
N ASP A 212 -22.11 -6.41 -3.32
CA ASP A 212 -20.72 -6.56 -3.78
C ASP A 212 -19.71 -6.57 -2.63
N VAL A 213 -19.87 -5.65 -1.67
CA VAL A 213 -19.07 -5.59 -0.44
C VAL A 213 -19.31 -6.84 0.40
N ALA A 214 -20.54 -7.29 0.58
CA ALA A 214 -20.83 -8.51 1.34
C ALA A 214 -20.11 -9.74 0.75
N VAL A 215 -20.11 -9.88 -0.59
CA VAL A 215 -19.34 -10.94 -1.27
C VAL A 215 -17.84 -10.77 -1.06
N SER A 216 -17.33 -9.52 -1.12
CA SER A 216 -15.93 -9.22 -0.80
C SER A 216 -15.55 -9.73 0.58
N LEU A 217 -16.36 -9.40 1.60
CA LEU A 217 -16.12 -9.79 2.98
C LEU A 217 -16.11 -11.31 3.16
N LEU A 218 -16.96 -12.05 2.45
CA LEU A 218 -16.99 -13.52 2.54
C LEU A 218 -15.83 -14.21 1.80
N THR A 219 -15.32 -13.58 0.74
CA THR A 219 -14.30 -14.16 -0.15
C THR A 219 -13.06 -14.73 0.56
N PRO A 220 -12.43 -14.06 1.55
CA PRO A 220 -11.29 -14.63 2.27
C PRO A 220 -11.57 -16.01 2.88
N TRP A 221 -12.73 -16.19 3.52
CA TRP A 221 -13.08 -17.48 4.14
C TRP A 221 -13.46 -18.53 3.11
N VAL A 222 -14.14 -18.13 2.04
CA VAL A 222 -14.48 -19.01 0.91
C VAL A 222 -13.22 -19.51 0.18
N ALA A 223 -12.13 -18.74 0.16
CA ALA A 223 -10.85 -19.20 -0.35
C ALA A 223 -10.07 -20.03 0.67
N TYR A 224 -10.03 -19.60 1.93
CA TYR A 224 -9.19 -20.21 2.97
C TYR A 224 -9.68 -21.59 3.39
N LEU A 225 -10.97 -21.73 3.74
CA LEU A 225 -11.50 -22.94 4.37
C LEU A 225 -11.44 -24.16 3.43
N PRO A 226 -11.91 -24.10 2.16
CA PRO A 226 -11.84 -25.26 1.27
C PRO A 226 -10.40 -25.67 0.95
N ALA A 227 -9.46 -24.73 0.90
CA ALA A 227 -8.06 -25.02 0.69
C ALA A 227 -7.46 -25.80 1.87
N GLU A 228 -7.72 -25.38 3.11
CA GLU A 228 -7.24 -26.11 4.28
C GLU A 228 -7.86 -27.52 4.42
N GLU A 229 -9.14 -27.69 4.08
CA GLU A 229 -9.82 -28.99 4.08
C GLU A 229 -9.17 -30.02 3.12
N ILE A 230 -8.65 -29.57 1.98
CA ILE A 230 -7.92 -30.45 1.04
C ILE A 230 -6.40 -30.49 1.32
N HIS A 231 -5.96 -29.99 2.47
CA HIS A 231 -4.55 -29.84 2.87
C HIS A 231 -3.71 -28.99 1.90
N ALA A 232 -4.34 -28.09 1.16
CA ALA A 232 -3.68 -27.05 0.39
C ALA A 232 -3.41 -25.80 1.27
N SER A 233 -2.62 -24.86 0.76
CA SER A 233 -2.31 -23.63 1.49
C SER A 233 -3.49 -22.64 1.41
N GLY A 234 -4.23 -22.48 2.52
CA GLY A 234 -5.31 -21.49 2.63
C GLY A 234 -4.81 -20.05 2.45
N VAL A 235 -3.63 -19.75 2.98
CA VAL A 235 -2.96 -18.44 2.80
C VAL A 235 -2.77 -18.10 1.32
N LEU A 236 -2.20 -19.02 0.52
CA LEU A 236 -2.00 -18.80 -0.92
C LEU A 236 -3.33 -18.70 -1.67
N ALA A 237 -4.34 -19.49 -1.28
CA ALA A 237 -5.66 -19.40 -1.90
C ALA A 237 -6.28 -18.01 -1.74
N VAL A 238 -6.23 -17.44 -0.53
CA VAL A 238 -6.73 -16.09 -0.25
C VAL A 238 -5.96 -15.03 -1.03
N VAL A 239 -4.62 -15.12 -1.03
CA VAL A 239 -3.75 -14.15 -1.69
C VAL A 239 -3.96 -14.16 -3.20
N VAL A 240 -4.01 -15.33 -3.82
CA VAL A 240 -4.26 -15.46 -5.26
C VAL A 240 -5.66 -14.97 -5.61
N ALA A 241 -6.68 -15.31 -4.81
CA ALA A 241 -8.03 -14.83 -5.02
C ALA A 241 -8.11 -13.29 -4.95
N GLY A 242 -7.51 -12.69 -3.92
CA GLY A 242 -7.46 -11.24 -3.72
C GLY A 242 -6.72 -10.51 -4.84
N LEU A 243 -5.56 -11.01 -5.26
CA LEU A 243 -4.76 -10.42 -6.34
C LEU A 243 -5.51 -10.41 -7.69
N LEU A 244 -6.16 -11.54 -8.04
CA LEU A 244 -6.90 -11.66 -9.29
C LEU A 244 -8.18 -10.80 -9.28
N LEU A 245 -8.96 -10.83 -8.19
CA LEU A 245 -10.16 -10.01 -8.06
C LEU A 245 -9.83 -8.52 -8.02
N GLY A 246 -8.78 -8.12 -7.30
CA GLY A 246 -8.30 -6.75 -7.26
C GLY A 246 -7.88 -6.24 -8.65
N HIS A 247 -7.15 -7.06 -9.40
CA HIS A 247 -6.76 -6.73 -10.77
C HIS A 247 -7.96 -6.59 -11.73
N GLN A 248 -8.98 -7.44 -11.59
CA GLN A 248 -10.18 -7.42 -12.42
C GLN A 248 -11.22 -6.37 -11.99
N SER A 249 -11.11 -5.80 -10.79
CA SER A 249 -12.06 -4.85 -10.20
C SER A 249 -12.52 -3.71 -11.12
N PRO A 250 -11.67 -3.10 -11.98
CA PRO A 250 -12.13 -2.01 -12.86
C PRO A 250 -13.16 -2.45 -13.90
N VAL A 251 -13.16 -3.74 -14.26
CA VAL A 251 -14.01 -4.33 -15.32
C VAL A 251 -15.25 -5.01 -14.76
N ILE A 252 -15.15 -5.61 -13.56
CA ILE A 252 -16.22 -6.46 -13.00
C ILE A 252 -17.06 -5.77 -11.91
N GLN A 253 -16.66 -4.57 -11.45
CA GLN A 253 -17.37 -3.81 -10.42
C GLN A 253 -17.73 -2.41 -10.91
N SER A 254 -18.80 -1.86 -10.35
CA SER A 254 -19.14 -0.44 -10.50
C SER A 254 -18.14 0.44 -9.74
N ALA A 255 -18.08 1.73 -10.10
CA ALA A 255 -17.22 2.70 -9.42
C ALA A 255 -17.57 2.86 -7.93
N SER A 256 -18.87 2.87 -7.60
CA SER A 256 -19.34 2.94 -6.20
C SER A 256 -18.90 1.71 -5.42
N SER A 257 -19.14 0.48 -5.93
CA SER A 257 -18.72 -0.76 -5.25
C SER A 257 -17.23 -0.75 -4.92
N ARG A 258 -16.36 -0.29 -5.84
CA ARG A 258 -14.90 -0.17 -5.58
C ARG A 258 -14.56 0.83 -4.48
N VAL A 259 -15.27 1.97 -4.41
CA VAL A 259 -15.04 2.96 -3.34
C VAL A 259 -15.47 2.37 -1.99
N PHE A 260 -16.68 1.80 -1.91
CA PHE A 260 -17.20 1.19 -0.69
C PHE A 260 -16.35 0.00 -0.22
N GLU A 261 -15.90 -0.87 -1.12
CA GLU A 261 -15.03 -2.01 -0.80
C GLU A 261 -13.69 -1.53 -0.22
N ARG A 262 -13.05 -0.53 -0.83
CA ARG A 262 -11.80 0.04 -0.31
C ARG A 262 -11.97 0.64 1.08
N THR A 263 -13.02 1.42 1.31
CA THR A 263 -13.29 2.05 2.61
C THR A 263 -13.59 1.01 3.70
N ASN A 264 -14.38 -0.01 3.39
CA ASN A 264 -14.70 -1.08 4.34
C ASN A 264 -13.45 -1.90 4.71
N TRP A 265 -12.65 -2.31 3.72
CA TRP A 265 -11.42 -3.05 4.00
C TRP A 265 -10.38 -2.22 4.74
N ALA A 266 -10.27 -0.91 4.47
CA ALA A 266 -9.39 -0.03 5.25
C ALA A 266 -9.82 0.00 6.73
N THR A 267 -11.13 0.08 7.00
CA THR A 267 -11.68 0.05 8.36
C THR A 267 -11.44 -1.29 9.05
N ILE A 268 -11.68 -2.40 8.36
CA ILE A 268 -11.48 -3.75 8.88
C ILE A 268 -10.02 -4.02 9.17
N SER A 269 -9.11 -3.76 8.21
CA SER A 269 -7.67 -3.87 8.42
C SER A 269 -7.22 -3.05 9.63
N PHE A 270 -7.65 -1.78 9.72
CA PHE A 270 -7.34 -0.91 10.85
C PHE A 270 -7.77 -1.52 12.19
N LEU A 271 -8.99 -2.05 12.30
CA LEU A 271 -9.47 -2.64 13.54
C LEU A 271 -8.72 -3.93 13.87
N LEU A 272 -8.57 -4.84 12.90
CA LEU A 272 -7.93 -6.14 13.10
C LEU A 272 -6.45 -6.00 13.48
N GLU A 273 -5.67 -5.24 12.72
CA GLU A 273 -4.23 -5.03 12.96
C GLU A 273 -3.98 -4.45 14.36
N ASN A 274 -4.70 -3.37 14.70
CA ASN A 274 -4.52 -2.68 15.97
C ASN A 274 -5.06 -3.49 17.15
N SER A 275 -6.13 -4.25 16.96
CA SER A 275 -6.62 -5.20 17.98
C SER A 275 -5.54 -6.21 18.31
N ILE A 276 -4.85 -6.75 17.30
CA ILE A 276 -3.81 -7.72 17.54
C ILE A 276 -2.65 -7.11 18.33
N PHE A 277 -2.17 -5.91 17.98
CA PHE A 277 -1.09 -5.26 18.75
C PHE A 277 -1.45 -5.07 20.24
N LEU A 278 -2.70 -4.72 20.53
CA LEU A 278 -3.19 -4.61 21.89
C LEU A 278 -3.22 -5.98 22.61
N LEU A 279 -3.71 -7.02 21.93
CA LEU A 279 -3.78 -8.39 22.47
C LEU A 279 -2.37 -8.95 22.74
N ILE A 280 -1.42 -8.70 21.85
CA ILE A 280 0.00 -9.06 22.03
C ILE A 280 0.56 -8.42 23.31
N GLY A 281 0.33 -7.13 23.51
CA GLY A 281 0.75 -6.45 24.75
C GLY A 281 0.13 -7.08 26.00
N GLY A 282 -1.14 -7.48 25.90
CA GLY A 282 -1.87 -8.15 26.99
C GLY A 282 -1.27 -9.49 27.44
N GLN A 283 -0.56 -10.19 26.56
CA GLN A 283 0.02 -11.51 26.87
C GLN A 283 1.34 -11.46 27.66
N VAL A 284 1.97 -10.29 27.80
CA VAL A 284 3.31 -10.18 28.40
C VAL A 284 3.36 -10.77 29.80
N ARG A 285 2.35 -10.49 30.63
CA ARG A 285 2.30 -10.98 32.00
C ARG A 285 2.20 -12.50 32.05
N THR A 286 1.30 -13.10 31.29
CA THR A 286 1.12 -14.56 31.23
C THR A 286 2.42 -15.24 30.79
N ILE A 287 3.08 -14.72 29.76
CA ILE A 287 4.38 -15.22 29.30
C ILE A 287 5.44 -15.11 30.40
N ALA A 288 5.48 -14.01 31.14
CA ALA A 288 6.43 -13.84 32.25
C ALA A 288 6.17 -14.80 33.41
N GLU A 289 4.91 -15.06 33.74
CA GLU A 289 4.50 -16.03 34.77
C GLU A 289 4.89 -17.47 34.35
N ASP A 290 4.60 -17.85 33.11
CA ASP A 290 4.96 -19.17 32.55
C ASP A 290 6.48 -19.40 32.54
N LEU A 291 7.25 -18.37 32.18
CA LEU A 291 8.72 -18.43 32.20
C LEU A 291 9.28 -18.59 33.62
N GLY A 292 8.62 -18.00 34.63
CA GLY A 292 9.00 -18.15 36.03
C GLY A 292 8.87 -19.59 36.54
N ALA A 293 8.01 -20.39 35.91
CA ALA A 293 7.83 -21.81 36.20
C ALA A 293 8.76 -22.73 35.38
N SER A 294 9.51 -22.19 34.41
CA SER A 294 10.40 -22.99 33.55
C SER A 294 11.61 -23.51 34.31
N THR A 295 12.08 -24.70 33.93
CA THR A 295 13.25 -25.35 34.55
C THR A 295 14.59 -24.83 33.99
N LEU A 296 14.57 -24.02 32.93
CA LEU A 296 15.79 -23.44 32.35
C LEU A 296 16.25 -22.20 33.15
N PRO A 297 17.57 -21.99 33.28
CA PRO A 297 18.08 -20.78 33.90
C PRO A 297 17.64 -19.52 33.13
N ALA A 298 17.16 -18.50 33.85
CA ALA A 298 16.68 -17.25 33.26
C ALA A 298 17.72 -16.60 32.33
N GLY A 299 19.01 -16.64 32.68
CA GLY A 299 20.08 -16.11 31.82
C GLY A 299 20.18 -16.80 30.46
N ARG A 300 19.89 -18.11 30.40
CA ARG A 300 19.89 -18.89 29.15
C ARG A 300 18.69 -18.53 28.27
N ILE A 301 17.52 -18.31 28.89
CA ILE A 301 16.30 -17.87 28.20
C ILE A 301 16.50 -16.49 27.59
N VAL A 302 17.00 -15.52 28.39
CA VAL A 302 17.28 -14.15 27.92
C VAL A 302 18.32 -14.17 26.79
N ALA A 303 19.40 -14.94 26.94
CA ALA A 303 20.40 -15.09 25.89
C ALA A 303 19.81 -15.71 24.61
N ALA A 304 18.99 -16.75 24.73
CA ALA A 304 18.32 -17.38 23.58
C ALA A 304 17.40 -16.41 22.85
N ALA A 305 16.59 -15.63 23.57
CA ALA A 305 15.72 -14.63 22.99
C ALA A 305 16.49 -13.48 22.31
N ALA A 306 17.51 -12.93 22.98
CA ALA A 306 18.33 -11.85 22.45
C ALA A 306 19.17 -12.29 21.22
N LEU A 307 19.77 -13.47 21.26
CA LEU A 307 20.55 -14.01 20.15
C LEU A 307 19.65 -14.39 18.96
N THR A 308 18.43 -14.89 19.22
CA THR A 308 17.46 -15.17 18.16
C THR A 308 17.03 -13.88 17.48
N LEU A 309 16.67 -12.84 18.26
CA LEU A 309 16.36 -11.51 17.72
C LEU A 309 17.51 -10.96 16.85
N LEU A 310 18.75 -11.04 17.34
CA LEU A 310 19.92 -10.60 16.58
C LEU A 310 20.11 -11.43 15.29
N ALA A 311 20.02 -12.75 15.37
CA ALA A 311 20.19 -13.64 14.23
C ALA A 311 19.13 -13.36 13.14
N VAL A 312 17.88 -13.20 13.55
CA VAL A 312 16.76 -12.86 12.68
C VAL A 312 16.98 -11.53 11.92
N ILE A 313 17.65 -10.54 12.54
CA ILE A 313 18.04 -9.28 11.88
C ILE A 313 19.24 -9.49 10.94
N VAL A 314 20.31 -10.12 11.44
CA VAL A 314 21.57 -10.30 10.70
C VAL A 314 21.39 -11.20 9.48
N LEU A 315 20.69 -12.33 9.62
CA LEU A 315 20.41 -13.26 8.53
C LEU A 315 19.64 -12.57 7.40
N ARG A 316 18.68 -11.71 7.75
CA ARG A 316 17.93 -10.94 6.75
C ARG A 316 18.85 -9.97 5.99
N ILE A 317 19.65 -9.18 6.69
CA ILE A 317 20.59 -8.25 6.04
C ILE A 317 21.56 -9.02 5.13
N ALA A 318 22.16 -10.10 5.64
CA ALA A 318 23.07 -10.94 4.88
C ALA A 318 22.42 -11.49 3.60
N TRP A 319 21.21 -12.04 3.72
CA TRP A 319 20.46 -12.58 2.58
C TRP A 319 20.12 -11.50 1.55
N VAL A 320 19.61 -10.34 1.99
CA VAL A 320 19.23 -9.23 1.09
C VAL A 320 20.43 -8.72 0.29
N PHE A 321 21.60 -8.57 0.92
CA PHE A 321 22.82 -8.23 0.21
C PHE A 321 23.23 -9.31 -0.80
N GLN A 322 23.15 -10.58 -0.39
CA GLN A 322 23.51 -11.71 -1.26
C GLN A 322 22.61 -11.79 -2.50
N ILE A 323 21.29 -11.77 -2.34
CA ILE A 323 20.35 -11.85 -3.46
C ILE A 323 20.35 -10.60 -4.35
N THR A 324 20.83 -9.47 -3.83
CA THR A 324 20.96 -8.23 -4.62
C THR A 324 22.20 -8.29 -5.50
N TYR A 325 23.36 -8.65 -4.95
CA TYR A 325 24.63 -8.50 -5.67
C TYR A 325 25.10 -9.78 -6.38
N LEU A 326 24.93 -10.98 -5.81
CA LEU A 326 25.43 -12.23 -6.43
C LEU A 326 24.80 -12.48 -7.81
N PRO A 327 23.48 -12.35 -8.00
CA PRO A 327 22.89 -12.48 -9.32
C PRO A 327 23.42 -11.53 -10.38
N ARG A 328 23.81 -10.33 -9.99
CA ARG A 328 24.26 -9.28 -10.91
C ARG A 328 25.71 -9.48 -11.34
N LEU A 329 26.39 -10.50 -10.81
CA LEU A 329 27.63 -11.01 -11.40
C LEU A 329 27.40 -11.62 -12.79
N PHE A 330 26.15 -12.01 -13.11
CA PHE A 330 25.77 -12.45 -14.45
C PHE A 330 25.38 -11.26 -15.35
N PRO A 331 26.10 -11.00 -16.47
CA PRO A 331 25.89 -9.81 -17.30
C PRO A 331 24.48 -9.65 -17.87
N ALA A 332 23.80 -10.75 -18.18
CA ALA A 332 22.43 -10.73 -18.69
C ALA A 332 21.44 -10.10 -17.70
N ILE A 333 21.69 -10.29 -16.40
CA ILE A 333 20.84 -9.77 -15.32
C ILE A 333 21.19 -8.30 -15.06
N ALA A 334 22.48 -7.96 -15.00
CA ALA A 334 22.94 -6.60 -14.77
C ALA A 334 22.48 -5.60 -15.85
N ARG A 335 22.33 -6.06 -17.10
CA ARG A 335 21.80 -5.23 -18.21
C ARG A 335 20.30 -4.93 -18.08
N GLN A 336 19.53 -5.86 -17.54
CA GLN A 336 18.06 -5.72 -17.41
C GLN A 336 17.65 -5.03 -16.11
N ASP A 337 18.46 -5.15 -15.05
CA ASP A 337 18.16 -4.60 -13.72
C ASP A 337 19.45 -4.09 -13.05
N PRO A 338 19.81 -2.80 -13.28
CA PRO A 338 21.02 -2.19 -12.73
C PRO A 338 21.16 -2.40 -11.22
N SER A 339 22.40 -2.49 -10.73
CA SER A 339 22.65 -2.70 -9.30
C SER A 339 22.22 -1.47 -8.50
N PRO A 340 21.30 -1.59 -7.53
CA PRO A 340 20.95 -0.48 -6.68
C PRO A 340 22.12 -0.11 -5.76
N PRO A 341 22.18 1.15 -5.30
CA PRO A 341 23.17 1.58 -4.33
C PRO A 341 22.96 0.84 -3.01
N TRP A 342 24.03 0.57 -2.25
CA TRP A 342 24.02 -0.30 -1.06
C TRP A 342 23.08 0.13 0.06
N GLN A 343 22.67 1.40 0.07
CA GLN A 343 21.68 1.96 0.97
C GLN A 343 20.32 1.24 0.82
N VAL A 344 19.92 0.90 -0.41
CA VAL A 344 18.64 0.24 -0.70
C VAL A 344 18.56 -1.18 -0.09
N PRO A 345 19.50 -2.12 -0.37
CA PRO A 345 19.46 -3.44 0.26
C PRO A 345 19.64 -3.37 1.78
N LEU A 346 20.36 -2.38 2.32
CA LEU A 346 20.42 -2.18 3.77
C LEU A 346 19.05 -1.81 4.35
N VAL A 347 18.33 -0.88 3.73
CA VAL A 347 16.99 -0.49 4.19
C VAL A 347 15.97 -1.61 4.03
N VAL A 348 16.00 -2.34 2.90
CA VAL A 348 15.15 -3.54 2.70
C VAL A 348 15.46 -4.62 3.75
N GLY A 349 16.74 -4.83 4.05
CA GLY A 349 17.18 -5.74 5.11
C GLY A 349 16.74 -5.30 6.50
N TRP A 350 16.75 -4.00 6.78
CA TRP A 350 16.34 -3.42 8.07
C TRP A 350 14.82 -3.37 8.25
N ALA A 351 14.05 -3.29 7.16
CA ALA A 351 12.59 -3.14 7.18
C ALA A 351 11.80 -4.43 7.52
N GLY A 352 12.48 -5.52 7.89
CA GLY A 352 11.82 -6.80 8.19
C GLY A 352 11.22 -6.89 9.59
N MET A 353 10.26 -6.06 9.96
CA MET A 353 9.58 -6.21 11.25
C MET A 353 8.81 -7.52 11.29
N ARG A 354 8.71 -8.19 12.45
CA ARG A 354 7.92 -9.42 12.62
C ARG A 354 6.58 -9.02 13.22
N GLY A 355 5.54 -9.74 12.84
CA GLY A 355 4.18 -9.36 13.22
C GLY A 355 3.38 -10.50 13.80
N VAL A 356 2.09 -10.42 13.53
CA VAL A 356 1.04 -11.23 14.13
C VAL A 356 1.20 -12.71 13.85
N VAL A 357 1.57 -13.04 12.62
CA VAL A 357 1.64 -14.43 12.15
C VAL A 357 2.70 -15.21 12.92
N THR A 358 3.80 -14.57 13.32
CA THR A 358 4.80 -15.19 14.20
C THR A 358 4.21 -15.62 15.53
N LEU A 359 3.35 -14.82 16.14
CA LEU A 359 2.70 -15.18 17.41
C LEU A 359 1.57 -16.18 17.21
N ALA A 360 0.83 -16.10 16.12
CA ALA A 360 -0.16 -17.12 15.75
C ALA A 360 0.49 -18.50 15.60
N ALA A 361 1.58 -18.53 14.84
CA ALA A 361 2.25 -19.74 14.42
C ALA A 361 2.92 -20.44 15.60
N VAL A 362 3.44 -19.71 16.60
CA VAL A 362 4.05 -20.36 17.77
C VAL A 362 3.03 -21.20 18.55
N PHE A 363 1.75 -20.82 18.56
CA PHE A 363 0.73 -21.60 19.25
C PHE A 363 0.33 -22.89 18.53
N LEU A 364 0.72 -23.06 17.26
CA LEU A 364 0.56 -24.33 16.54
C LEU A 364 1.54 -25.41 16.99
N LEU A 365 2.55 -25.05 17.79
CA LEU A 365 3.43 -26.03 18.39
C LEU A 365 2.64 -26.93 19.35
N PRO A 366 2.76 -28.27 19.24
CA PRO A 366 2.10 -29.21 20.14
C PRO A 366 2.40 -28.89 21.61
N GLU A 367 1.43 -29.08 22.50
CA GLU A 367 1.63 -28.88 23.94
C GLU A 367 2.72 -29.80 24.52
N SER A 368 2.98 -30.93 23.88
CA SER A 368 4.06 -31.85 24.23
C SER A 368 5.47 -31.35 23.86
N THR A 369 5.58 -30.21 23.18
CA THR A 369 6.87 -29.64 22.78
C THR A 369 7.67 -29.22 24.02
N PRO A 370 8.89 -29.74 24.22
CA PRO A 370 9.73 -29.33 25.34
C PRO A 370 10.01 -27.82 25.32
N PHE A 371 9.87 -27.17 26.48
CA PHE A 371 10.11 -25.73 26.65
C PHE A 371 9.27 -24.83 25.72
N ARG A 372 8.03 -25.24 25.43
CA ARG A 372 7.09 -24.45 24.59
C ARG A 372 6.91 -23.02 25.12
N GLU A 373 6.88 -22.83 26.43
CA GLU A 373 6.81 -21.52 27.08
C GLU A 373 7.99 -20.61 26.68
N VAL A 374 9.19 -21.19 26.54
CA VAL A 374 10.39 -20.47 26.09
C VAL A 374 10.29 -20.12 24.61
N PHE A 375 9.71 -20.99 23.78
CA PHE A 375 9.51 -20.70 22.35
C PHE A 375 8.49 -19.57 22.15
N VAL A 376 7.40 -19.56 22.92
CA VAL A 376 6.43 -18.45 22.94
C VAL A 376 7.12 -17.15 23.35
N ALA A 377 7.94 -17.18 24.41
CA ALA A 377 8.71 -16.02 24.83
C ALA A 377 9.70 -15.51 23.78
N ILE A 378 10.41 -16.41 23.08
CA ILE A 378 11.32 -16.03 22.00
C ILE A 378 10.54 -15.39 20.85
N ALA A 379 9.44 -16.01 20.41
CA ALA A 379 8.58 -15.45 19.37
C ALA A 379 8.07 -14.05 19.76
N PHE A 380 7.64 -13.87 21.00
CA PHE A 380 7.23 -12.58 21.55
C PHE A 380 8.36 -11.55 21.53
N VAL A 381 9.54 -11.89 22.06
CA VAL A 381 10.70 -10.98 22.08
C VAL A 381 11.14 -10.61 20.67
N VAL A 382 11.10 -11.54 19.72
CA VAL A 382 11.42 -11.26 18.32
C VAL A 382 10.38 -10.33 17.69
N THR A 383 9.09 -10.60 17.84
CA THR A 383 8.01 -9.76 17.32
C THR A 383 8.05 -8.37 17.92
N ALA A 384 7.97 -8.25 19.25
CA ALA A 384 8.00 -6.97 19.95
C ALA A 384 9.33 -6.23 19.74
N GLY A 385 10.46 -6.94 19.81
CA GLY A 385 11.80 -6.37 19.66
C GLY A 385 12.05 -5.83 18.27
N THR A 386 11.69 -6.55 17.21
CA THR A 386 11.84 -6.04 15.83
C THR A 386 10.90 -4.88 15.56
N LEU A 387 9.65 -4.94 16.03
CA LEU A 387 8.69 -3.85 15.88
C LEU A 387 9.12 -2.58 16.62
N LEU A 388 9.63 -2.69 17.85
CA LEU A 388 10.16 -1.55 18.62
C LEU A 388 11.46 -1.01 18.03
N LEU A 389 12.46 -1.88 17.82
CA LEU A 389 13.79 -1.47 17.36
C LEU A 389 13.74 -0.99 15.91
N GLN A 390 13.24 -1.80 14.99
CA GLN A 390 13.23 -1.46 13.56
C GLN A 390 12.14 -0.44 13.25
N GLY A 391 10.95 -0.52 13.86
CA GLY A 391 9.89 0.44 13.62
C GLY A 391 10.25 1.88 14.02
N LEU A 392 10.95 2.07 15.15
CA LEU A 392 11.41 3.40 15.57
C LEU A 392 12.65 3.88 14.81
N SER A 393 13.58 2.98 14.47
CA SER A 393 14.84 3.37 13.83
C SER A 393 14.77 3.49 12.31
N LEU A 394 13.83 2.82 11.63
CA LEU A 394 13.73 2.80 10.17
C LEU A 394 13.53 4.20 9.55
N PRO A 395 12.62 5.08 10.05
CA PRO A 395 12.49 6.44 9.52
C PRO A 395 13.76 7.28 9.70
N TRP A 396 14.50 7.05 10.78
CA TRP A 396 15.77 7.73 11.02
C TRP A 396 16.84 7.22 10.04
N LEU A 397 16.91 5.90 9.82
CA LEU A 397 17.86 5.26 8.91
C LEU A 397 17.66 5.73 7.46
N VAL A 398 16.41 5.75 6.98
CA VAL A 398 16.07 6.24 5.63
C VAL A 398 16.51 7.69 5.45
N ARG A 399 16.17 8.58 6.39
CA ARG A 399 16.56 9.99 6.36
C ARG A 399 18.09 10.17 6.40
N ARG A 400 18.79 9.34 7.18
CA ARG A 400 20.24 9.45 7.35
C ARG A 400 21.02 8.97 6.13
N LEU A 401 20.49 7.97 5.42
CA LEU A 401 21.09 7.40 4.22
C LEU A 401 20.77 8.18 2.95
N GLY A 402 19.83 9.13 3.01
CA GLY A 402 19.43 9.94 1.86
C GLY A 402 18.87 9.08 0.73
N ILE A 403 18.05 8.08 1.06
CA ILE A 403 17.32 7.33 0.03
C ILE A 403 16.16 8.22 -0.40
N ASP A 404 16.26 8.79 -1.59
CA ASP A 404 15.21 9.62 -2.15
C ASP A 404 13.99 8.75 -2.50
N GLY A 405 12.83 9.18 -2.02
CA GLY A 405 11.54 8.60 -2.39
C GLY A 405 11.13 8.96 -3.82
N PRO A 406 9.98 8.45 -4.29
CA PRO A 406 9.36 9.02 -5.48
C PRO A 406 9.15 10.52 -5.25
N ASP A 407 9.56 11.36 -6.20
CA ASP A 407 9.29 12.79 -6.14
C ASP A 407 7.78 13.00 -6.31
N PRO A 408 7.06 13.56 -5.33
CA PRO A 408 5.63 13.82 -5.47
C PRO A 408 5.28 14.63 -6.72
N ALA A 409 6.19 15.52 -7.16
CA ALA A 409 5.98 16.29 -8.37
C ALA A 409 6.08 15.42 -9.65
N GLU A 410 6.95 14.41 -9.66
CA GLU A 410 7.02 13.42 -10.74
C GLU A 410 5.74 12.58 -10.81
N ASP A 411 5.18 12.24 -9.64
CA ASP A 411 3.91 11.51 -9.54
C ASP A 411 2.73 12.34 -10.07
N HIS A 412 2.63 13.61 -9.68
CA HIS A 412 1.63 14.52 -10.21
C HIS A 412 1.79 14.75 -11.72
N LEU A 413 3.02 14.74 -12.24
CA LEU A 413 3.28 14.92 -13.66
C LEU A 413 2.82 13.70 -14.46
N GLN A 414 3.09 12.50 -13.95
CA GLN A 414 2.54 11.25 -14.51
C GLN A 414 1.02 11.25 -14.47
N GLU A 415 0.44 11.62 -13.33
CA GLU A 415 -1.00 11.72 -13.13
C GLU A 415 -1.64 12.68 -14.14
N ALA A 416 -1.12 13.90 -14.28
CA ALA A 416 -1.58 14.90 -15.25
C ALA A 416 -1.53 14.36 -16.69
N SER A 417 -0.45 13.66 -17.06
CA SER A 417 -0.33 13.04 -18.40
C SER A 417 -1.39 11.97 -18.67
N VAL A 418 -1.81 11.22 -17.66
CA VAL A 418 -2.83 10.17 -17.78
C VAL A 418 -4.22 10.79 -17.84
N TYR A 419 -4.48 11.79 -17.01
CA TYR A 419 -5.73 12.56 -17.04
C TYR A 419 -5.95 13.25 -18.38
N GLN A 420 -4.91 13.87 -18.95
CA GLN A 420 -4.98 14.50 -20.27
C GLN A 420 -5.35 13.50 -21.36
N ARG A 421 -4.69 12.34 -21.39
CA ARG A 421 -4.99 11.28 -22.36
C ARG A 421 -6.42 10.74 -22.19
N ALA A 422 -6.87 10.56 -20.95
CA ALA A 422 -8.24 10.13 -20.68
C ALA A 422 -9.29 11.19 -21.06
N ALA A 423 -9.02 12.47 -20.79
CA ALA A 423 -9.88 13.59 -21.17
C ALA A 423 -10.02 13.68 -22.70
N ARG A 424 -8.90 13.56 -23.43
CA ARG A 424 -8.91 13.58 -24.89
C ARG A 424 -9.70 12.41 -25.48
N ALA A 425 -9.49 11.20 -24.98
CA ALA A 425 -10.27 10.04 -25.42
C ALA A 425 -11.78 10.25 -25.21
N GLY A 426 -12.18 10.83 -24.08
CA GLY A 426 -13.58 11.19 -23.82
C GLY A 426 -14.13 12.26 -24.75
N ILE A 427 -13.33 13.28 -25.11
CA ILE A 427 -13.74 14.33 -26.06
C ILE A 427 -13.85 13.77 -27.49
N ASN A 428 -12.91 12.91 -27.92
CA ASN A 428 -12.99 12.27 -29.23
C ASN A 428 -14.25 11.39 -29.34
N GLU A 429 -14.53 10.58 -28.32
CA GLU A 429 -15.76 9.78 -28.28
C GLU A 429 -17.01 10.66 -28.28
N LEU A 430 -16.99 11.78 -27.56
CA LEU A 430 -18.08 12.75 -27.60
C LEU A 430 -18.28 13.27 -29.03
N GLU A 431 -17.21 13.65 -29.73
CA GLU A 431 -17.27 14.13 -31.12
C GLU A 431 -17.79 13.07 -32.10
N GLU A 432 -17.41 11.81 -31.93
CA GLU A 432 -17.90 10.69 -32.74
C GLU A 432 -19.37 10.36 -32.46
N ALA A 433 -19.83 10.55 -31.22
CA ALA A 433 -21.19 10.26 -30.79
C ALA A 433 -22.22 11.35 -31.16
N LEU A 434 -21.77 12.55 -31.54
CA LEU A 434 -22.68 13.65 -31.91
C LEU A 434 -23.43 13.31 -33.20
N THR A 435 -24.76 13.39 -33.14
CA THR A 435 -25.63 13.25 -34.31
C THR A 435 -25.95 14.59 -34.97
N GLY A 436 -25.74 15.69 -34.25
CA GLY A 436 -26.05 17.06 -34.69
C GLY A 436 -27.41 17.56 -34.19
N ASP A 437 -28.19 16.70 -33.54
CA ASP A 437 -29.49 17.05 -32.95
C ASP A 437 -29.39 17.45 -31.46
N GLU A 438 -28.21 17.30 -30.86
CA GLU A 438 -27.97 17.59 -29.45
C GLU A 438 -27.92 19.11 -29.19
N PRO A 439 -28.46 19.60 -28.07
CA PRO A 439 -28.34 21.02 -27.72
C PRO A 439 -26.88 21.43 -27.50
N ASP A 440 -26.43 22.48 -28.22
CA ASP A 440 -25.06 23.00 -28.14
C ASP A 440 -24.60 23.27 -26.70
N GLU A 441 -25.51 23.76 -25.85
CA GLU A 441 -25.20 24.04 -24.45
C GLU A 441 -24.76 22.79 -23.67
N VAL A 442 -25.38 21.63 -23.95
CA VAL A 442 -25.03 20.35 -23.31
C VAL A 442 -23.66 19.89 -23.78
N VAL A 443 -23.41 19.97 -25.09
CA VAL A 443 -22.13 19.59 -25.70
C VAL A 443 -20.99 20.45 -25.16
N GLN A 444 -21.19 21.78 -25.10
CA GLN A 444 -20.19 22.70 -24.55
C GLN A 444 -19.95 22.44 -23.06
N ARG A 445 -20.99 22.17 -22.27
CA ARG A 445 -20.85 21.83 -20.85
C ARG A 445 -20.06 20.54 -20.63
N LEU A 446 -20.26 19.52 -21.46
CA LEU A 446 -19.49 18.26 -21.40
C LEU A 446 -18.02 18.48 -21.76
N ARG A 447 -17.75 19.24 -22.84
CA ARG A 447 -16.38 19.62 -23.23
C ARG A 447 -15.69 20.39 -22.12
N GLN A 448 -16.33 21.45 -21.64
CA GLN A 448 -15.79 22.33 -20.61
C GLN A 448 -15.46 21.56 -19.32
N ARG A 449 -16.39 20.75 -18.79
CA ARG A 449 -16.13 19.93 -17.59
C ARG A 449 -14.96 18.96 -17.77
N THR A 450 -14.81 18.40 -18.96
CA THR A 450 -13.73 17.45 -19.25
C THR A 450 -12.37 18.15 -19.32
N ILE A 451 -12.31 19.33 -19.92
CA ILE A 451 -11.11 20.18 -19.99
C ILE A 451 -10.74 20.69 -18.60
N GLU A 452 -11.69 21.26 -17.86
CA GLU A 452 -11.49 21.77 -16.49
C GLU A 452 -10.92 20.69 -15.57
N ARG A 453 -11.45 19.46 -15.64
CA ARG A 453 -10.92 18.33 -14.86
C ARG A 453 -9.47 17.99 -15.20
N SER A 454 -9.08 18.10 -16.47
CA SER A 454 -7.69 17.85 -16.89
C SER A 454 -6.76 18.98 -16.43
N ASN A 455 -7.19 20.22 -16.66
CA ASN A 455 -6.46 21.43 -16.29
C ASN A 455 -6.20 21.51 -14.78
N ALA A 456 -7.19 21.12 -13.96
CA ALA A 456 -7.05 21.09 -12.51
C ALA A 456 -5.90 20.20 -12.03
N VAL A 457 -5.56 19.12 -12.74
CA VAL A 457 -4.42 18.25 -12.39
C VAL A 457 -3.09 18.88 -12.82
N TRP A 458 -3.04 19.53 -13.99
CA TRP A 458 -1.85 20.27 -14.46
C TRP A 458 -1.52 21.48 -13.58
N GLU A 459 -2.54 22.16 -13.06
CA GLU A 459 -2.41 23.30 -12.15
C GLU A 459 -1.69 22.94 -10.84
N ARG A 460 -1.68 21.66 -10.44
CA ARG A 460 -0.95 21.20 -9.23
C ARG A 460 0.56 21.21 -9.39
N LEU A 461 1.08 21.26 -10.62
CA LEU A 461 2.53 21.17 -10.88
C LEU A 461 3.25 22.49 -10.63
N GLY A 462 2.56 23.64 -10.68
CA GLY A 462 3.21 24.95 -10.69
C GLY A 462 2.64 26.03 -9.77
N SER A 463 3.39 27.15 -9.76
CA SER A 463 3.16 28.50 -9.23
C SER A 463 2.87 28.73 -7.73
N GLN A 464 3.24 29.92 -7.26
CA GLN A 464 2.85 30.50 -5.95
C GLN A 464 1.50 31.23 -5.99
N ARG A 465 0.86 31.30 -7.18
CA ARG A 465 -0.41 32.00 -7.40
C ARG A 465 -1.58 31.04 -7.27
N GLU A 466 -2.72 31.57 -6.84
CA GLU A 466 -3.98 30.82 -6.79
C GLU A 466 -4.41 30.46 -8.22
N THR A 467 -4.61 29.17 -8.50
CA THR A 467 -5.04 28.70 -9.82
C THR A 467 -6.57 28.81 -9.97
N PRO A 468 -7.10 28.79 -11.20
CA PRO A 468 -8.55 28.82 -11.43
C PRO A 468 -9.31 27.73 -10.66
N SER A 469 -8.77 26.51 -10.59
CA SER A 469 -9.41 25.39 -9.90
C SER A 469 -9.45 25.59 -8.38
N VAL A 470 -8.37 26.13 -7.78
CA VAL A 470 -8.32 26.45 -6.35
C VAL A 470 -9.29 27.58 -6.02
N MET A 471 -9.33 28.62 -6.85
CA MET A 471 -10.28 29.73 -6.69
C MET A 471 -11.73 29.24 -6.79
N TYR A 472 -12.03 28.37 -7.77
CA TYR A 472 -13.35 27.74 -7.92
C TYR A 472 -13.73 26.94 -6.67
N ALA A 473 -12.84 26.07 -6.19
CA ALA A 473 -13.08 25.24 -5.00
C ALA A 473 -13.39 26.10 -3.77
N ARG A 474 -12.56 27.11 -3.47
CA ARG A 474 -12.76 28.05 -2.36
C ARG A 474 -14.09 28.78 -2.44
N LEU A 475 -14.50 29.23 -3.62
CA LEU A 475 -15.77 29.95 -3.79
C LEU A 475 -16.97 29.00 -3.69
N ARG A 476 -16.87 27.79 -4.26
CA ARG A 476 -17.95 26.79 -4.22
C ARG A 476 -18.15 26.23 -2.81
N GLU A 477 -17.09 26.02 -2.04
CA GLU A 477 -17.17 25.60 -0.63
C GLU A 477 -18.00 26.61 0.20
N ARG A 478 -17.76 27.92 0.01
CA ARG A 478 -18.58 28.96 0.64
C ARG A 478 -20.05 28.91 0.23
N MET A 479 -20.33 28.59 -1.04
CA MET A 479 -21.71 28.41 -1.52
C MET A 479 -22.37 27.19 -0.87
N LEU A 480 -21.67 26.05 -0.83
CA LEU A 480 -22.16 24.81 -0.21
C LEU A 480 -22.46 25.02 1.28
N GLN A 481 -21.64 25.79 2.00
CA GLN A 481 -21.90 26.13 3.38
C GLN A 481 -23.23 26.88 3.55
N ALA A 482 -23.50 27.88 2.70
CA ALA A 482 -24.75 28.63 2.72
C ALA A 482 -25.96 27.75 2.33
N GLU A 483 -25.82 26.89 1.31
CA GLU A 483 -26.84 25.92 0.89
C GLU A 483 -27.19 24.96 2.05
N ARG A 484 -26.18 24.44 2.75
CA ARG A 484 -26.34 23.55 3.91
C ARG A 484 -27.03 24.24 5.08
N GLU A 485 -26.68 25.48 5.38
CA GLU A 485 -27.35 26.27 6.43
C GLU A 485 -28.85 26.43 6.16
N GLU A 486 -29.22 26.62 4.90
CA GLU A 486 -30.61 26.72 4.46
C GLU A 486 -31.35 25.38 4.59
N VAL A 487 -30.74 24.27 4.17
CA VAL A 487 -31.31 22.92 4.36
C VAL A 487 -31.54 22.64 5.86
N LEU A 488 -30.59 23.03 6.72
CA LEU A 488 -30.73 22.91 8.17
C LEU A 488 -31.81 23.86 8.74
N ARG A 489 -32.04 25.03 8.13
CA ARG A 489 -33.16 25.92 8.47
C ARG A 489 -34.50 25.26 8.15
N VAL A 490 -34.65 24.68 6.95
CA VAL A 490 -35.85 23.91 6.56
C VAL A 490 -36.09 22.74 7.50
N ARG A 491 -35.03 22.03 7.91
CA ARG A 491 -35.09 20.97 8.93
C ARG A 491 -35.65 21.46 10.26
N ARG A 492 -35.18 22.61 10.76
CA ARG A 492 -35.68 23.20 12.02
C ARG A 492 -37.16 23.57 11.97
N LEU A 493 -37.68 23.93 10.79
CA LEU A 493 -39.08 24.28 10.59
C LEU A 493 -40.00 23.06 10.47
N GLY A 494 -39.45 21.85 10.28
CA GLY A 494 -40.23 20.61 10.19
C GLY A 494 -41.15 20.53 8.96
N LEU A 495 -40.87 21.30 7.91
CA LEU A 495 -41.73 21.43 6.72
C LEU A 495 -41.60 20.27 5.73
N VAL A 496 -40.51 19.51 5.80
CA VAL A 496 -40.11 18.50 4.81
C VAL A 496 -39.72 17.21 5.52
N ASP A 497 -40.04 16.08 4.89
CA ASP A 497 -39.67 14.76 5.38
C ASP A 497 -38.14 14.60 5.53
N GLN A 498 -37.72 13.87 6.56
CA GLN A 498 -36.31 13.70 6.88
C GLN A 498 -35.53 12.93 5.79
N GLN A 499 -36.18 12.03 5.03
CA GLN A 499 -35.52 11.33 3.94
C GLN A 499 -35.16 12.28 2.80
N VAL A 500 -36.05 13.23 2.47
CA VAL A 500 -35.78 14.23 1.42
C VAL A 500 -34.63 15.13 1.84
N LEU A 501 -34.62 15.59 3.09
CA LEU A 501 -33.52 16.40 3.63
C LEU A 501 -32.18 15.65 3.62
N ARG A 502 -32.19 14.35 3.94
CA ARG A 502 -31.00 13.49 3.86
C ARG A 502 -30.47 13.40 2.42
N ASN A 503 -31.33 13.13 1.45
CA ASN A 503 -30.91 13.04 0.04
C ASN A 503 -30.26 14.35 -0.46
N VAL A 504 -30.76 15.51 -0.02
CA VAL A 504 -30.15 16.81 -0.37
C VAL A 504 -28.80 16.99 0.31
N LEU A 505 -28.70 16.68 1.60
CA LEU A 505 -27.43 16.75 2.32
C LEU A 505 -26.39 15.80 1.72
N ASP A 506 -26.78 14.56 1.42
CA ASP A 506 -25.89 13.57 0.81
C ASP A 506 -25.35 14.06 -0.56
N ALA A 507 -26.18 14.75 -1.35
CA ALA A 507 -25.74 15.34 -2.61
C ALA A 507 -24.73 16.49 -2.42
N LEU A 508 -24.96 17.36 -1.44
CA LEU A 508 -24.02 18.44 -1.08
C LEU A 508 -22.69 17.87 -0.56
N ASP A 509 -22.75 16.82 0.27
CA ASP A 509 -21.57 16.17 0.84
C ASP A 509 -20.72 15.47 -0.24
N VAL A 510 -21.36 14.87 -1.26
CA VAL A 510 -20.66 14.32 -2.43
C VAL A 510 -19.94 15.41 -3.21
N GLU A 511 -20.59 16.57 -3.41
CA GLU A 511 -19.98 17.69 -4.13
C GLU A 511 -18.79 18.28 -3.36
N GLU A 512 -18.93 18.50 -2.05
CA GLU A 512 -17.85 18.95 -1.16
C GLU A 512 -16.64 18.00 -1.20
N THR A 513 -16.90 16.69 -1.15
CA THR A 513 -15.85 15.66 -1.23
C THR A 513 -15.03 15.74 -2.53
N VAL A 514 -15.65 16.15 -3.64
CA VAL A 514 -14.96 16.33 -4.94
C VAL A 514 -14.06 17.58 -4.93
N LEU A 515 -14.44 18.63 -4.20
CA LEU A 515 -13.70 19.89 -4.12
C LEU A 515 -12.47 19.79 -3.21
N ASP A 516 -12.58 19.10 -2.07
CA ASP A 516 -11.47 18.94 -1.10
C ASP A 516 -10.22 18.31 -1.75
N GLN A 517 -10.42 17.37 -2.68
CA GLN A 517 -9.34 16.73 -3.43
C GLN A 517 -8.59 17.67 -4.38
N ALA A 518 -9.17 18.83 -4.73
CA ALA A 518 -8.53 19.82 -5.59
C ALA A 518 -7.60 20.77 -4.81
N VAL A 519 -7.77 20.90 -3.49
CA VAL A 519 -7.13 21.94 -2.66
C VAL A 519 -5.85 21.46 -1.96
N GLU A 520 -5.65 20.15 -1.79
CA GLU A 520 -4.40 19.60 -1.23
C GLU A 520 -3.20 19.84 -2.17
N SER A 521 -2.60 21.03 -2.12
CA SER A 521 -1.30 21.34 -2.71
C SER A 521 -0.38 21.94 -1.65
N SER A 522 0.64 21.18 -1.24
CA SER A 522 1.75 21.71 -0.46
C SER A 522 2.87 22.13 -1.42
N SER A 523 3.09 23.43 -1.55
CA SER A 523 4.33 23.95 -2.13
C SER A 523 5.50 23.56 -1.23
N SER A 524 6.25 22.53 -1.61
CA SER A 524 7.55 22.26 -1.00
C SER A 524 8.64 22.92 -1.82
N GLU A 525 9.61 23.56 -1.14
CA GLU A 525 10.84 24.03 -1.78
C GLU A 525 11.56 22.84 -2.44
N ARG A 526 11.61 22.86 -3.78
CA ARG A 526 12.17 21.78 -4.58
C ARG A 526 13.70 21.83 -4.55
N LYS A 527 14.35 20.68 -4.32
CA LYS A 527 15.83 20.54 -4.37
C LYS A 527 16.35 20.16 -5.76
N THR A 528 15.49 19.63 -6.64
CA THR A 528 15.85 19.07 -7.94
C THR A 528 14.87 19.51 -9.02
N GLU A 529 15.34 19.63 -10.25
CA GLU A 529 14.54 20.03 -11.41
C GLU A 529 13.60 18.89 -11.83
N LEU A 530 12.29 19.14 -11.90
CA LEU A 530 11.28 18.18 -12.29
C LEU A 530 11.41 17.81 -13.76
N ARG A 531 11.68 16.54 -14.05
CA ARG A 531 11.82 15.99 -15.40
C ARG A 531 10.80 14.89 -15.64
N ALA A 532 10.53 14.56 -16.90
CA ALA A 532 9.74 13.40 -17.21
C ALA A 532 10.44 12.11 -16.69
N PRO A 533 9.70 11.18 -16.06
CA PRO A 533 10.20 9.91 -15.52
C PRO A 533 10.95 9.02 -16.50
N GLN A 534 10.58 9.12 -17.78
CA GLN A 534 11.03 8.24 -18.85
C GLN A 534 11.30 9.07 -20.09
N HIS A 535 12.44 8.82 -20.74
CA HIS A 535 12.57 9.17 -22.14
C HIS A 535 11.63 8.27 -22.94
N HIS A 536 10.61 8.86 -23.57
CA HIS A 536 9.80 8.13 -24.53
C HIS A 536 10.60 7.95 -25.83
N ASP A 537 11.21 6.77 -25.98
CA ASP A 537 11.88 6.33 -27.21
C ASP A 537 10.95 6.26 -28.43
N GLY A 538 9.63 6.43 -28.24
CA GLY A 538 8.62 6.36 -29.30
C GLY A 538 8.23 7.70 -29.95
N CYS A 539 8.74 8.85 -29.49
CA CYS A 539 8.39 10.16 -30.02
C CYS A 539 9.59 10.82 -30.73
N GLU A 540 9.56 10.85 -32.07
CA GLU A 540 10.62 11.48 -32.87
C GLU A 540 10.75 12.98 -32.56
N HIS A 541 9.63 13.66 -32.29
CA HIS A 541 9.63 15.09 -31.96
C HIS A 541 10.40 15.41 -30.67
N LEU A 542 10.19 14.64 -29.59
CA LEU A 542 10.88 14.83 -28.31
C LEU A 542 12.39 14.54 -28.41
N GLN A 543 12.78 13.61 -29.29
CA GLN A 543 14.17 13.29 -29.57
C GLN A 543 14.86 14.38 -30.41
N ALA A 544 14.14 14.97 -31.38
CA ALA A 544 14.68 16.04 -32.21
C ALA A 544 14.93 17.35 -31.43
N HIS A 545 14.26 17.56 -30.29
CA HIS A 545 14.25 18.81 -29.53
C HIS A 545 14.90 18.68 -28.14
N GLU A 546 16.15 18.25 -28.07
CA GLU A 546 16.93 18.16 -26.81
C GLU A 546 17.54 19.49 -26.37
N THR A 547 17.86 20.38 -27.31
CA THR A 547 18.52 21.66 -27.01
C THR A 547 17.49 22.72 -26.66
N VAL A 548 17.67 23.39 -25.52
CA VAL A 548 16.74 24.41 -25.03
C VAL A 548 17.07 25.76 -25.70
N PRO A 549 16.15 26.35 -26.48
CA PRO A 549 16.37 27.66 -27.09
C PRO A 549 16.35 28.78 -26.04
N GLN A 550 16.93 29.94 -26.38
CA GLN A 550 16.77 31.13 -25.53
C GLN A 550 15.33 31.65 -25.60
N PRO A 551 14.71 31.98 -24.46
CA PRO A 551 13.36 32.56 -24.44
C PRO A 551 13.37 33.95 -25.08
N ARG A 552 12.44 34.20 -26.00
CA ARG A 552 12.24 35.53 -26.62
C ARG A 552 11.78 36.57 -25.59
N THR A 553 10.91 36.15 -24.68
CA THR A 553 10.38 36.95 -23.57
C THR A 553 10.64 36.24 -22.24
N PRO A 554 11.81 36.45 -21.60
CA PRO A 554 12.16 35.82 -20.33
C PRO A 554 11.23 36.20 -19.17
N GLU A 555 10.54 37.33 -19.30
CA GLU A 555 9.69 37.94 -18.27
C GLU A 555 8.29 37.30 -18.17
N GLY A 556 7.84 36.61 -19.24
CA GLY A 556 6.49 36.07 -19.29
C GLY A 556 6.00 35.73 -20.70
N CYS A 557 4.71 35.42 -20.80
CA CYS A 557 4.07 35.18 -22.09
C CYS A 557 4.06 36.46 -22.94
N GLU A 558 4.54 36.36 -24.19
CA GLU A 558 4.75 37.48 -25.09
C GLU A 558 3.47 38.30 -25.32
N GLU A 559 2.37 37.61 -25.63
CA GLU A 559 1.07 38.21 -25.89
C GLU A 559 0.39 38.67 -24.60
N CYS A 560 0.49 37.92 -23.50
CA CYS A 560 -0.13 38.35 -22.25
C CYS A 560 0.51 39.63 -21.71
N LEU A 561 1.83 39.77 -21.83
CA LEU A 561 2.54 41.00 -21.48
C LEU A 561 2.13 42.16 -22.38
N ARG A 562 1.96 41.92 -23.69
CA ARG A 562 1.50 42.92 -24.65
C ARG A 562 0.07 43.38 -24.37
N ASP A 563 -0.82 42.44 -24.07
CA ASP A 563 -2.25 42.66 -23.98
C ASP A 563 -2.71 42.98 -22.53
N GLY A 564 -1.79 42.93 -21.56
CA GLY A 564 -2.05 43.20 -20.14
C GLY A 564 -2.95 42.14 -19.48
N THR A 565 -2.86 40.88 -19.94
CA THR A 565 -3.65 39.76 -19.42
C THR A 565 -2.85 38.89 -18.47
N GLU A 566 -3.55 38.10 -17.65
CA GLU A 566 -2.94 37.17 -16.70
C GLU A 566 -2.77 35.77 -17.28
N TRP A 567 -1.83 35.01 -16.71
CA TRP A 567 -1.56 33.61 -17.04
C TRP A 567 -1.38 32.76 -15.78
N VAL A 568 -1.59 31.46 -15.95
CA VAL A 568 -1.44 30.46 -14.87
C VAL A 568 -0.01 29.91 -14.87
N HIS A 569 0.39 29.25 -15.96
CA HIS A 569 1.75 28.73 -16.16
C HIS A 569 2.31 29.11 -17.53
N LEU A 570 3.64 29.05 -17.65
CA LEU A 570 4.36 29.37 -18.88
C LEU A 570 4.97 28.14 -19.56
N ARG A 571 5.02 28.20 -20.88
CA ARG A 571 5.58 27.18 -21.77
C ARG A 571 6.57 27.82 -22.72
N LEU A 572 7.73 27.19 -22.89
CA LEU A 572 8.76 27.57 -23.85
C LEU A 572 8.68 26.66 -25.08
N CYS A 573 8.47 27.22 -26.26
CA CYS A 573 8.57 26.49 -27.52
C CYS A 573 10.02 26.10 -27.79
N MET A 574 10.26 24.80 -27.99
CA MET A 574 11.61 24.24 -28.16
C MET A 574 12.20 24.48 -29.55
N ASP A 575 11.37 24.81 -30.54
CA ASP A 575 11.82 25.13 -31.90
C ASP A 575 12.33 26.57 -32.02
N CYS A 576 11.61 27.54 -31.42
CA CYS A 576 11.78 28.95 -31.77
C CYS A 576 11.97 29.90 -30.57
N GLY A 577 11.87 29.39 -29.34
CA GLY A 577 12.06 30.16 -28.11
C GLY A 577 10.88 31.05 -27.71
N HIS A 578 9.74 30.96 -28.39
CA HIS A 578 8.52 31.67 -28.01
C HIS A 578 8.03 31.21 -26.62
N VAL A 579 7.63 32.16 -25.76
CA VAL A 579 7.07 31.88 -24.43
C VAL A 579 5.58 32.18 -24.45
N GLY A 580 4.77 31.12 -24.30
CA GLY A 580 3.31 31.19 -24.32
C GLY A 580 2.70 30.80 -22.96
N CYS A 581 1.48 31.27 -22.68
CA CYS A 581 0.72 30.83 -21.52
C CYS A 581 0.07 29.46 -21.77
N CYS A 582 -0.04 28.64 -20.72
CA CYS A 582 -0.54 27.27 -20.81
C CYS A 582 -2.04 27.17 -21.12
N ASP A 583 -2.50 25.95 -21.38
CA ASP A 583 -3.89 25.64 -21.74
C ASP A 583 -4.89 25.87 -20.57
N SER A 584 -4.42 26.03 -19.33
CA SER A 584 -5.25 26.49 -18.20
C SER A 584 -5.39 28.01 -18.14
N SER A 585 -4.59 28.75 -18.92
CA SER A 585 -4.64 30.22 -18.96
C SER A 585 -5.77 30.68 -19.88
N PRO A 586 -6.42 31.84 -19.61
CA PRO A 586 -7.56 32.30 -20.39
C PRO A 586 -7.31 32.45 -21.90
N GLN A 587 -6.06 32.72 -22.28
CA GLN A 587 -5.68 33.01 -23.68
C GLN A 587 -5.02 31.84 -24.41
N MET A 588 -4.56 30.79 -23.70
CA MET A 588 -4.00 29.55 -24.29
C MET A 588 -2.92 29.77 -25.38
N HIS A 589 -2.06 30.79 -25.25
CA HIS A 589 -1.14 31.20 -26.33
C HIS A 589 -0.14 30.10 -26.75
N SER A 590 0.23 29.19 -25.86
CA SER A 590 1.09 28.04 -26.21
C SER A 590 0.43 27.10 -27.23
N ASP A 591 -0.84 26.77 -27.03
CA ASP A 591 -1.63 25.92 -27.93
C ASP A 591 -1.99 26.65 -29.23
N ALA A 592 -2.29 27.96 -29.16
CA ALA A 592 -2.47 28.79 -30.35
C ALA A 592 -1.19 28.83 -31.22
N HIS A 593 -0.03 29.04 -30.61
CA HIS A 593 1.26 29.02 -31.30
C HIS A 593 1.55 27.68 -31.97
N TRP A 594 1.24 26.55 -31.32
CA TRP A 594 1.37 25.23 -31.94
C TRP A 594 0.46 25.10 -33.17
N ARG A 595 -0.80 25.53 -33.11
CA ARG A 595 -1.73 25.45 -34.26
C ARG A 595 -1.25 26.28 -35.45
N ASP A 596 -0.71 27.46 -35.19
CA ASP A 596 -0.28 28.39 -36.23
C ASP A 596 1.10 28.05 -36.81
N ALA A 597 2.09 27.81 -35.94
CA ALA A 597 3.48 27.58 -36.33
C ALA A 597 3.82 26.11 -36.57
N ARG A 598 2.99 25.18 -36.09
CA ARG A 598 3.20 23.72 -36.14
C ARG A 598 4.50 23.25 -35.46
N HIS A 599 4.94 23.98 -34.44
CA HIS A 599 6.06 23.59 -33.57
C HIS A 599 5.58 22.60 -32.50
N PRO A 600 6.01 21.32 -32.54
CA PRO A 600 5.34 20.25 -31.82
C PRO A 600 5.75 20.17 -30.34
N VAL A 601 6.90 20.71 -29.94
CA VAL A 601 7.46 20.49 -28.60
C VAL A 601 7.52 21.79 -27.79
N VAL A 602 6.98 21.71 -26.57
CA VAL A 602 7.15 22.74 -25.54
C VAL A 602 7.83 22.17 -24.31
N ARG A 603 8.50 23.03 -23.56
CA ARG A 603 9.08 22.76 -22.24
C ARG A 603 8.37 23.61 -21.19
N SER A 604 8.19 23.11 -19.97
CA SER A 604 7.80 23.98 -18.85
C SER A 604 8.80 25.12 -18.67
N PHE A 605 8.28 26.35 -18.55
CA PHE A 605 9.08 27.54 -18.28
C PHE A 605 9.00 27.94 -16.79
N GLU A 606 8.40 27.10 -15.96
CA GLU A 606 8.36 27.29 -14.51
C GLU A 606 9.72 26.98 -13.87
N THR A 607 10.03 27.69 -12.77
CA THR A 607 11.31 27.53 -12.08
C THR A 607 11.42 26.12 -11.47
N GLY A 608 12.51 25.41 -11.79
CA GLY A 608 12.73 24.06 -11.30
C GLY A 608 11.97 22.98 -12.08
N GLU A 609 11.50 23.29 -13.30
CA GLU A 609 10.87 22.32 -14.20
C GLU A 609 11.60 22.22 -15.55
N ALA A 610 11.77 21.00 -16.03
CA ALA A 610 12.41 20.68 -17.32
C ALA A 610 11.66 19.64 -18.14
N TRP A 611 10.49 19.20 -17.68
CA TRP A 611 9.64 18.33 -18.45
C TRP A 611 9.17 19.02 -19.75
N ARG A 612 8.98 18.21 -20.78
CA ARG A 612 8.56 18.61 -22.12
C ARG A 612 7.26 17.92 -22.48
N TRP A 613 6.52 18.52 -23.40
CA TRP A 613 5.29 17.98 -23.95
C TRP A 613 5.32 18.07 -25.46
N CYS A 614 4.96 16.96 -26.11
CA CYS A 614 4.71 16.92 -27.55
C CYS A 614 3.22 17.10 -27.80
N TYR A 615 2.81 18.20 -28.45
CA TYR A 615 1.42 18.41 -28.84
C TYR A 615 0.95 17.45 -29.95
N GLU A 616 1.86 16.98 -30.82
CA GLU A 616 1.49 16.07 -31.90
C GLU A 616 1.20 14.65 -31.35
N ASP A 617 2.13 14.08 -30.60
CA ASP A 617 2.02 12.72 -30.07
C ASP A 617 1.31 12.64 -28.71
N GLN A 618 1.07 13.79 -28.06
CA GLN A 618 0.48 13.90 -26.72
C GLN A 618 1.26 13.09 -25.67
N LEU A 619 2.59 13.23 -25.75
CA LEU A 619 3.54 12.50 -24.91
C LEU A 619 4.37 13.48 -24.07
N LEU A 620 4.59 13.06 -22.82
CA LEU A 620 5.45 13.72 -21.85
C LEU A 620 6.91 13.28 -22.06
N GLY A 621 7.88 14.19 -22.00
CA GLY A 621 9.30 13.84 -22.17
C GLY A 621 10.33 14.81 -21.59
#